data_AF-A0AAJ0HGX2-F1
#
_entry.id   AF-A0AAJ0HGX2-F1
#
_cell.length_a   1.000
_cell.length_b   1.000
_cell.length_c   1.000
_cell.angle_alpha   90.00
_cell.angle_beta   90.00
_cell.angle_gamma   90.00
#
_symmetry.space_group_name_H-M   'P 1'
#
loop_
_entity.id
_entity.type
_entity.pdbx_description
1 polymer ?
#
loop_
_entity_poly.entity_id
_entity_poly.type
_entity_poly.pdbx_seq_one_letter_code
_entity_poly.pdbx_strand_id
1 'polypeptide(L)'
;MSGVAKYQMFTLMDNEFTFDVHLSTVECGLYSTLYLVAMDEDGGMAKYSSNKAGAKYGTGYCDAQCARDLKFVGGKGNAEGWKASSNHANAGVSYGGCCAGCSRHPTPPGQCHGHHHSIALSCPHIPGDITPEFCKAAPAASGDRDRFEEVGDFSQLNAALNVPMVLVMSI
;
A
#
# COMPACT_ATOMS: atom_id res chain seq x y z
N MET A 1 1.75 16.22 3.04
CA MET A 1 1.62 16.38 4.51
C MET A 1 0.57 17.44 4.79
N SER A 2 -0.25 17.25 5.82
CA SER A 2 -1.20 18.26 6.33
C SER A 2 -0.64 18.84 7.62
N GLY A 3 0.09 19.95 7.53
CA GLY A 3 0.93 20.44 8.62
C GLY A 3 2.16 19.54 8.89
N VAL A 4 2.75 19.65 10.09
CA VAL A 4 4.05 19.01 10.42
C VAL A 4 3.95 17.61 11.03
N ALA A 5 2.76 17.19 11.45
CA ALA A 5 2.57 15.97 12.25
C ALA A 5 1.52 15.00 11.68
N LYS A 6 0.97 15.30 10.49
CA LYS A 6 -0.08 14.49 9.85
C LYS A 6 0.18 14.34 8.36
N TYR A 7 -0.15 13.18 7.83
CA TYR A 7 -0.22 12.98 6.39
C TYR A 7 -1.39 13.77 5.79
N GLN A 8 -1.29 14.07 4.49
CA GLN A 8 -2.46 14.55 3.76
C GLN A 8 -3.29 13.32 3.38
N MET A 9 -4.55 13.32 3.78
CA MET A 9 -5.49 12.26 3.47
C MET A 9 -6.29 12.60 2.21
N PHE A 10 -6.57 11.60 1.39
CA PHE A 10 -7.35 11.69 0.16
C PHE A 10 -8.45 10.63 0.17
N THR A 11 -9.68 11.02 -0.17
CA THR A 11 -10.77 10.09 -0.46
C THR A 11 -10.96 10.07 -1.97
N LEU A 12 -10.78 8.91 -2.61
CA LEU A 12 -10.79 8.81 -4.06
C LEU A 12 -12.18 8.52 -4.63
N MET A 13 -13.07 7.88 -3.86
CA MET A 13 -14.42 7.60 -4.32
C MET A 13 -15.10 8.89 -4.79
N ASP A 14 -15.66 8.88 -6.00
CA ASP A 14 -16.32 10.01 -6.66
C ASP A 14 -15.44 11.27 -6.83
N ASN A 15 -14.12 11.13 -6.77
CA ASN A 15 -13.16 12.21 -7.00
C ASN A 15 -12.18 11.84 -8.13
N GLU A 16 -11.66 12.85 -8.81
CA GLU A 16 -10.61 12.69 -9.82
C GLU A 16 -9.28 13.18 -9.24
N PHE A 17 -8.22 12.40 -9.49
CA PHE A 17 -6.85 12.75 -9.11
C PHE A 17 -5.98 12.86 -10.37
N THR A 18 -5.35 14.01 -10.58
CA THR A 18 -4.49 14.28 -11.74
C THR A 18 -3.16 14.88 -11.31
N PHE A 19 -2.12 14.61 -12.09
CA PHE A 19 -0.77 15.15 -11.89
C PHE A 19 0.00 15.12 -13.21
N ASP A 20 0.94 16.04 -13.36
CA ASP A 20 1.92 16.01 -14.45
C ASP A 20 3.17 15.25 -14.03
N VAL A 21 3.74 14.47 -14.95
CA VAL A 21 4.95 13.70 -14.69
C VAL A 21 5.92 13.77 -15.86
N HIS A 22 7.20 13.89 -15.53
CA HIS A 22 8.29 13.86 -16.49
C HIS A 22 9.23 12.70 -16.18
N LEU A 23 9.21 11.66 -17.03
CA LEU A 23 9.97 10.41 -16.83
C LEU A 23 11.14 10.25 -17.80
N SER A 24 11.57 11.33 -18.47
CA SER A 24 12.57 11.26 -19.55
C SER A 24 13.94 10.73 -19.10
N THR A 25 14.25 10.83 -17.81
CA THR A 25 15.51 10.38 -17.20
C THR A 25 15.39 9.03 -16.49
N VAL A 26 14.22 8.39 -16.53
CA VAL A 26 13.98 7.11 -15.85
C VAL A 26 14.30 5.98 -16.83
N GLU A 27 15.43 5.33 -16.61
CA GLU A 27 15.91 4.23 -17.46
C GLU A 27 15.27 2.88 -17.07
N CYS A 28 15.42 1.88 -17.95
CA CYS A 28 14.97 0.53 -17.67
C CYS A 28 15.59 0.00 -16.37
N GLY A 29 14.76 -0.59 -15.51
CA GLY A 29 15.16 -1.11 -14.20
C GLY A 29 14.93 -0.14 -13.04
N LEU A 30 14.56 1.11 -13.32
CA LEU A 30 14.05 2.06 -12.32
C LEU A 30 12.52 2.11 -12.35
N TYR A 31 11.91 2.31 -11.18
CA TYR A 31 10.47 2.37 -11.02
C TYR A 31 10.05 3.65 -10.29
N SER A 32 9.77 4.71 -11.05
CA SER A 32 9.12 5.90 -10.49
C SER A 32 7.64 5.62 -10.29
N THR A 33 7.17 5.66 -9.05
CA THR A 33 5.79 5.32 -8.70
C THR A 33 5.11 6.43 -7.92
N LEU A 34 3.82 6.60 -8.21
CA LEU A 34 2.89 7.40 -7.44
C LEU A 34 1.68 6.51 -7.15
N TYR A 35 1.29 6.42 -5.89
CA TYR A 35 0.21 5.53 -5.47
C TYR A 35 -0.41 6.00 -4.15
N LEU A 36 -1.55 5.40 -3.79
CA LEU A 36 -2.22 5.68 -2.52
C LEU A 36 -2.26 4.43 -1.63
N VAL A 37 -2.09 4.64 -0.33
CA VAL A 37 -2.12 3.59 0.70
C VAL A 37 -2.98 3.98 1.89
N ALA A 38 -3.67 3.01 2.48
CA ALA A 38 -4.53 3.22 3.65
C ALA A 38 -3.72 3.25 4.96
N MET A 39 -2.84 4.23 5.09
CA MET A 39 -2.05 4.51 6.30
C MET A 39 -2.82 5.37 7.30
N ASP A 40 -2.51 5.22 8.59
CA ASP A 40 -3.03 6.10 9.65
C ASP A 40 -2.53 7.55 9.46
N GLU A 41 -3.41 8.55 9.59
CA GLU A 41 -3.10 9.98 9.38
C GLU A 41 -1.91 10.47 10.20
N ASP A 42 -1.75 9.97 11.43
CA ASP A 42 -0.68 10.33 12.35
C ASP A 42 0.54 9.39 12.28
N GLY A 43 0.59 8.50 11.29
CA GLY A 43 1.62 7.48 11.16
C GLY A 43 1.55 6.38 12.22
N GLY A 44 0.39 6.20 12.86
CA GLY A 44 0.08 5.15 13.82
C GLY A 44 0.39 5.52 15.27
N MET A 45 0.58 6.81 15.60
CA MET A 45 0.89 7.25 16.97
C MET A 45 -0.25 6.97 17.96
N ALA A 46 -1.50 7.25 17.56
CA ALA A 46 -2.67 7.01 18.39
C ALA A 46 -2.90 5.51 18.64
N LYS A 47 -2.63 4.68 17.63
CA LYS A 47 -2.84 3.23 17.69
C LYS A 47 -1.72 2.51 18.45
N TYR A 48 -0.48 2.97 18.30
CA TYR A 48 0.70 2.34 18.88
C TYR A 48 1.40 3.32 19.82
N SER A 49 1.11 3.22 21.12
CA SER A 49 1.63 4.14 22.13
C SER A 49 3.16 4.17 22.22
N SER A 50 3.86 3.14 21.75
CA SER A 50 5.33 3.10 21.64
C SER A 50 5.87 3.90 20.45
N ASN A 51 5.05 4.20 19.44
CA ASN A 51 5.41 5.11 18.36
C ASN A 51 5.31 6.56 18.84
N LYS A 52 6.47 7.17 19.16
CA LYS A 52 6.58 8.59 19.54
C LYS A 52 7.02 9.50 18.39
N ALA A 53 7.22 8.93 17.21
CA ALA A 53 7.73 9.61 16.03
C ALA A 53 6.57 10.08 15.14
N GLY A 54 5.74 9.15 14.69
CA GLY A 54 4.57 9.44 13.85
C GLY A 54 4.87 9.92 12.45
N ALA A 55 3.84 10.45 11.79
CA ALA A 55 3.88 10.94 10.41
C ALA A 55 4.98 11.99 10.19
N LYS A 56 5.32 12.77 11.22
CA LYS A 56 6.44 13.74 11.20
C LYS A 56 7.76 13.10 10.75
N TYR A 57 7.99 11.83 11.10
CA TYR A 57 9.19 11.08 10.75
C TYR A 57 8.90 9.91 9.80
N GLY A 58 7.77 9.93 9.09
CA GLY A 58 7.49 8.96 8.04
C GLY A 58 7.12 7.55 8.55
N THR A 59 6.61 7.40 9.78
CA THR A 59 6.28 6.07 10.33
C THR A 59 4.95 5.51 9.82
N GLY A 60 4.78 4.20 9.94
CA GLY A 60 3.48 3.54 9.75
C GLY A 60 3.19 3.15 8.30
N TYR A 61 4.21 3.13 7.44
CA TYR A 61 4.06 2.63 6.08
C TYR A 61 3.48 1.22 6.05
N CYS A 62 2.62 1.00 5.06
CA CYS A 62 1.99 -0.26 4.78
C CYS A 62 1.59 -0.28 3.30
N ASP A 63 1.42 -1.48 2.75
CA ASP A 63 0.88 -1.64 1.41
C ASP A 63 0.26 -3.03 1.22
N ALA A 64 -0.23 -3.27 0.02
CA ALA A 64 -0.69 -4.58 -0.44
C ALA A 64 0.32 -5.70 -0.26
N GLN A 65 1.60 -5.41 -0.49
CA GLN A 65 2.66 -6.40 -0.46
C GLN A 65 3.01 -6.81 0.97
N CYS A 66 2.39 -6.17 1.97
CA CYS A 66 2.71 -6.36 3.37
C CYS A 66 4.21 -6.09 3.63
N ALA A 67 4.73 -4.96 3.15
CA ALA A 67 6.15 -4.56 3.22
C ALA A 67 6.88 -5.09 4.47
N ARG A 68 7.76 -6.08 4.26
CA ARG A 68 8.45 -6.85 5.31
C ARG A 68 9.85 -6.34 5.64
N ASP A 69 10.34 -5.43 4.82
CA ASP A 69 11.61 -4.75 4.92
C ASP A 69 11.55 -3.49 5.80
N LEU A 70 10.37 -3.18 6.34
CA LEU A 70 10.17 -2.12 7.31
C LEU A 70 10.94 -2.41 8.60
N LYS A 71 11.82 -1.47 9.00
CA LYS A 71 12.58 -1.56 10.25
C LYS A 71 11.71 -1.37 11.50
N PHE A 72 10.53 -0.74 11.34
CA PHE A 72 9.55 -0.55 12.40
C PHE A 72 8.16 -0.88 11.89
N VAL A 73 7.45 -1.74 12.62
CA VAL A 73 6.06 -2.13 12.32
C VAL A 73 5.26 -2.07 13.60
N GLY A 74 4.08 -1.44 13.57
CA GLY A 74 3.20 -1.34 14.75
C GLY A 74 3.85 -0.66 15.96
N GLY A 75 4.73 0.31 15.74
CA GLY A 75 5.46 1.03 16.79
C GLY A 75 6.56 0.21 17.49
N LYS A 76 6.98 -0.93 16.94
CA LYS A 76 8.07 -1.77 17.46
C LYS A 76 9.18 -1.93 16.43
N GLY A 77 10.42 -2.08 16.90
CA GLY A 77 11.54 -2.45 16.03
C GLY A 77 11.36 -3.86 15.49
N ASN A 78 11.54 -4.02 14.17
CA ASN A 78 11.31 -5.27 13.44
C ASN A 78 12.57 -6.13 13.32
N ALA A 79 13.38 -6.20 14.39
CA ALA A 79 14.68 -6.86 14.37
C ALA A 79 14.61 -8.37 14.66
N GLU A 80 13.55 -8.83 15.31
CA GLU A 80 13.35 -10.26 15.61
C GLU A 80 13.20 -11.05 14.31
N GLY A 81 13.95 -12.16 14.17
CA GLY A 81 13.91 -13.00 12.98
C GLY A 81 14.40 -12.32 11.69
N TRP A 82 15.07 -11.17 11.79
CA TRP A 82 15.53 -10.41 10.62
C TRP A 82 16.51 -11.21 9.77
N LYS A 83 16.15 -11.44 8.51
CA LYS A 83 17.01 -12.10 7.52
C LYS A 83 17.49 -11.08 6.51
N ALA A 84 18.80 -10.86 6.44
CA ALA A 84 19.41 -9.97 5.45
C ALA A 84 19.10 -10.46 4.02
N SER A 85 18.89 -9.50 3.11
CA SER A 85 18.69 -9.81 1.70
C SER A 85 19.99 -10.35 1.07
N SER A 86 19.84 -11.27 0.12
CA SER A 86 20.97 -11.84 -0.63
C SER A 86 21.50 -10.93 -1.74
N ASN A 87 20.71 -9.94 -2.18
CA ASN A 87 20.98 -9.11 -3.35
C ASN A 87 20.79 -7.61 -3.10
N HIS A 88 20.55 -7.19 -1.85
CA HIS A 88 20.37 -5.78 -1.50
C HIS A 88 21.05 -5.46 -0.16
N ALA A 89 22.12 -4.66 -0.21
CA ALA A 89 23.00 -4.42 0.94
C ALA A 89 22.29 -3.79 2.16
N ASN A 90 21.20 -3.05 1.93
CA ASN A 90 20.52 -2.29 2.97
C ASN A 90 19.16 -2.86 3.39
N ALA A 91 18.79 -4.03 2.85
CA ALA A 91 17.47 -4.61 3.09
C ALA A 91 17.56 -5.98 3.77
N GLY A 92 16.42 -6.38 4.32
CA GLY A 92 16.18 -7.68 4.89
C GLY A 92 14.68 -7.82 5.12
N VAL A 93 14.26 -8.91 5.74
CA VAL A 93 12.84 -9.17 5.95
C VAL A 93 12.56 -9.70 7.36
N SER A 94 11.45 -9.25 7.94
CA SER A 94 10.83 -9.85 9.13
C SER A 94 9.29 -9.73 9.08
N TYR A 95 8.63 -9.07 10.03
CA TYR A 95 7.17 -8.84 10.02
C TYR A 95 6.77 -7.77 8.99
N GLY A 96 5.55 -7.83 8.49
CA GLY A 96 5.06 -6.96 7.41
C GLY A 96 4.08 -5.88 7.85
N GLY A 97 4.15 -4.71 7.22
CA GLY A 97 3.12 -3.66 7.30
C GLY A 97 2.11 -3.81 6.16
N CYS A 98 0.91 -4.30 6.47
CA CYS A 98 -0.13 -4.58 5.48
C CYS A 98 -1.24 -3.52 5.45
N CYS A 99 -1.69 -3.08 4.27
CA CYS A 99 -2.94 -2.33 4.15
C CYS A 99 -3.61 -2.40 2.76
N ALA A 100 -4.85 -1.88 2.75
CA ALA A 100 -5.91 -1.88 1.74
C ALA A 100 -6.77 -3.17 1.65
N GLY A 101 -7.98 -3.08 2.22
CA GLY A 101 -9.04 -4.08 2.18
C GLY A 101 -9.36 -4.79 3.51
N CYS A 102 -9.55 -4.09 4.63
CA CYS A 102 -9.90 -4.74 5.91
C CYS A 102 -11.26 -5.47 5.85
N SER A 103 -11.26 -6.81 5.73
CA SER A 103 -12.42 -7.62 6.08
C SER A 103 -12.70 -7.55 7.59
N ARG A 104 -13.90 -7.10 7.98
CA ARG A 104 -14.44 -7.31 9.33
C ARG A 104 -14.81 -8.79 9.50
N HIS A 105 -13.85 -9.68 9.67
CA HIS A 105 -14.08 -10.97 10.32
C HIS A 105 -13.51 -10.93 11.75
N PRO A 106 -14.15 -11.61 12.72
CA PRO A 106 -13.76 -11.55 14.12
C PRO A 106 -12.45 -12.34 14.31
N THR A 107 -11.33 -11.68 14.01
CA THR A 107 -10.00 -12.16 14.34
C THR A 107 -9.45 -11.33 15.50
N PRO A 108 -8.64 -11.96 16.38
CA PRO A 108 -8.11 -11.29 17.57
C PRO A 108 -7.34 -10.01 17.21
N PRO A 109 -7.30 -9.02 18.13
CA PRO A 109 -6.71 -7.72 17.86
C PRO A 109 -5.24 -7.86 17.45
N GLY A 110 -4.92 -7.59 16.18
CA GLY A 110 -3.55 -7.60 15.66
C GLY A 110 -3.32 -8.34 14.35
N GLN A 111 -4.32 -9.01 13.77
CA GLN A 111 -4.18 -9.65 12.45
C GLN A 111 -5.07 -8.97 11.40
N CYS A 112 -4.55 -7.94 10.74
CA CYS A 112 -5.04 -7.59 9.41
C CYS A 112 -4.40 -8.60 8.45
N HIS A 113 -5.19 -9.45 7.81
CA HIS A 113 -4.71 -10.09 6.58
C HIS A 113 -4.59 -8.94 5.59
N GLY A 114 -3.37 -8.57 5.21
CA GLY A 114 -3.17 -7.59 4.14
C GLY A 114 -3.79 -8.10 2.88
N HIS A 115 -4.81 -7.41 2.39
CA HIS A 115 -5.33 -7.66 1.07
C HIS A 115 -4.50 -6.80 0.11
N HIS A 116 -4.16 -7.36 -1.05
CA HIS A 116 -3.14 -6.82 -1.94
C HIS A 116 -3.69 -5.67 -2.81
N HIS A 117 -4.33 -4.64 -2.25
CA HIS A 117 -4.87 -3.52 -3.04
C HIS A 117 -4.15 -2.19 -2.82
N SER A 118 -2.86 -2.12 -3.11
CA SER A 118 -2.23 -0.83 -3.36
C SER A 118 -2.77 -0.37 -4.70
N ILE A 119 -3.43 0.78 -4.72
CA ILE A 119 -3.81 1.42 -5.98
C ILE A 119 -2.53 2.01 -6.55
N ALA A 120 -1.73 1.15 -7.17
CA ALA A 120 -0.57 1.55 -7.91
C ALA A 120 -1.05 2.17 -9.22
N LEU A 121 -0.84 3.49 -9.38
CA LEU A 121 -1.00 4.16 -10.68
C LEU A 121 0.22 3.89 -11.55
N SER A 122 0.76 2.67 -11.51
CA SER A 122 1.84 2.24 -12.40
C SER A 122 1.23 1.99 -13.77
N CYS A 123 1.27 3.01 -14.62
CA CYS A 123 0.83 2.95 -16.00
C CYS A 123 1.99 2.54 -16.91
N PRO A 124 1.98 1.30 -17.43
CA PRO A 124 2.40 1.06 -18.79
C PRO A 124 1.15 0.74 -19.61
N HIS A 125 0.45 1.79 -20.05
CA HIS A 125 -0.39 1.76 -21.25
C HIS A 125 -1.31 0.51 -21.36
N ILE A 126 -2.15 0.24 -20.36
CA ILE A 126 -3.27 -0.67 -20.54
C ILE A 126 -4.42 0.18 -21.12
N PRO A 127 -4.74 0.07 -22.43
CA PRO A 127 -5.88 0.79 -22.98
C PRO A 127 -7.17 0.20 -22.40
N GLY A 128 -7.94 1.02 -21.67
CA GLY A 128 -9.28 0.66 -21.18
C GLY A 128 -9.48 0.97 -19.70
N ASP A 129 -10.75 1.12 -19.31
CA ASP A 129 -11.14 1.31 -17.91
C ASP A 129 -10.93 0.00 -17.12
N ILE A 130 -10.54 0.13 -15.85
CA ILE A 130 -10.49 -1.00 -14.92
C ILE A 130 -11.93 -1.33 -14.51
N THR A 131 -12.54 -2.32 -15.18
CA THR A 131 -13.91 -2.77 -14.91
C THR A 131 -13.94 -4.18 -14.31
N PRO A 132 -15.08 -4.60 -13.70
CA PRO A 132 -15.28 -5.97 -13.24
C PRO A 132 -15.04 -7.02 -14.33
N GLU A 133 -15.47 -6.74 -15.55
CA GLU A 133 -15.32 -7.64 -16.70
C GLU A 133 -13.84 -7.79 -17.07
N PHE A 134 -13.10 -6.68 -17.13
CA PHE A 134 -11.67 -6.70 -17.40
C PHE A 134 -10.91 -7.49 -16.33
N CYS A 135 -11.16 -7.20 -15.05
CA CYS A 135 -10.43 -7.84 -13.95
C CYS A 135 -10.72 -9.34 -13.83
N LYS A 136 -11.88 -9.80 -14.29
CA LYS A 136 -12.22 -11.23 -14.34
C LYS A 136 -11.62 -11.93 -15.56
N ALA A 137 -11.53 -11.24 -16.70
CA ALA A 137 -11.01 -11.82 -17.94
C ALA A 137 -9.47 -11.85 -17.98
N ALA A 138 -8.80 -10.83 -17.43
CA ALA A 138 -7.36 -10.67 -17.54
C ALA A 138 -6.54 -11.82 -16.92
N PRO A 139 -6.84 -12.32 -15.70
CA PRO A 139 -6.12 -13.46 -15.13
C PRO A 139 -6.28 -14.73 -15.98
N ALA A 140 -7.49 -14.99 -16.49
CA ALA A 140 -7.75 -16.14 -17.34
C ALA A 140 -7.00 -16.06 -18.68
N ALA A 141 -6.88 -14.87 -19.28
CA ALA A 141 -6.16 -14.65 -20.54
C ALA A 141 -4.63 -14.73 -20.39
N SER A 142 -4.10 -14.31 -19.24
CA SER A 142 -2.66 -14.34 -18.94
C SER A 142 -2.21 -15.66 -18.33
N GLY A 143 -3.13 -16.47 -17.80
CA GLY A 143 -2.81 -17.65 -16.98
C GLY A 143 -2.41 -17.30 -15.55
N ASP A 144 -2.64 -16.06 -15.12
CA ASP A 144 -2.35 -15.61 -13.77
C ASP A 144 -3.40 -16.11 -12.77
N ARG A 145 -2.98 -16.24 -11.52
CA ARG A 145 -3.89 -16.52 -10.40
C ARG A 145 -4.78 -15.32 -10.16
N ASP A 146 -6.09 -15.53 -10.15
CA ASP A 146 -7.05 -14.48 -9.81
C ASP A 146 -7.10 -14.21 -8.29
N ARG A 147 -6.06 -13.56 -7.78
CA ARG A 147 -6.02 -13.14 -6.38
C ARG A 147 -7.02 -12.03 -6.06
N PHE A 148 -7.44 -11.27 -7.07
CA PHE A 148 -8.39 -10.17 -6.92
C PHE A 148 -9.79 -10.68 -6.56
N GLU A 149 -10.28 -11.71 -7.25
CA GLU A 149 -11.52 -12.40 -6.89
C GLU A 149 -11.43 -13.03 -5.48
N GLU A 150 -10.32 -13.71 -5.17
CA GLU A 150 -10.12 -14.36 -3.87
C GLU A 150 -10.20 -13.42 -2.66
N VAL A 151 -9.89 -12.14 -2.85
CA VAL A 151 -9.88 -11.14 -1.77
C VAL A 151 -11.15 -10.28 -1.73
N GLY A 152 -12.18 -10.64 -2.51
CA GLY A 152 -13.47 -9.98 -2.48
C GLY A 152 -13.66 -8.91 -3.55
N ASP A 153 -12.90 -8.98 -4.65
CA ASP A 153 -13.16 -8.30 -5.93
C ASP A 153 -13.41 -6.77 -5.84
N PHE A 154 -14.25 -6.24 -6.74
CA PHE A 154 -14.69 -4.85 -6.75
C PHE A 154 -15.44 -4.44 -5.49
N SER A 155 -16.13 -5.34 -4.81
CA SER A 155 -16.79 -5.04 -3.53
C SER A 155 -15.76 -4.59 -2.49
N GLN A 156 -14.67 -5.34 -2.36
CA GLN A 156 -13.58 -5.03 -1.44
C GLN A 156 -12.75 -3.82 -1.92
N LEU A 157 -12.56 -3.67 -3.23
CA LEU A 157 -11.91 -2.49 -3.82
C LEU A 157 -12.71 -1.21 -3.53
N ASN A 158 -14.03 -1.22 -3.78
CA ASN A 158 -14.90 -0.07 -3.52
C ASN A 158 -14.94 0.27 -2.03
N ALA A 159 -14.96 -0.73 -1.16
CA ALA A 159 -14.83 -0.50 0.28
C ALA A 159 -13.49 0.16 0.64
N ALA A 160 -12.39 -0.24 -0.01
CA ALA A 160 -11.08 0.37 0.20
C ALA A 160 -11.00 1.80 -0.34
N LEU A 161 -11.59 2.09 -1.50
CA LEU A 161 -11.64 3.43 -2.12
C LEU A 161 -12.38 4.48 -1.27
N ASN A 162 -13.27 4.02 -0.38
CA ASN A 162 -13.95 4.85 0.62
C ASN A 162 -13.12 5.11 1.89
N VAL A 163 -11.99 4.43 2.06
CA VAL A 163 -11.06 4.69 3.17
C VAL A 163 -10.15 5.86 2.78
N PRO A 164 -9.97 6.87 3.65
CA PRO A 164 -8.99 7.92 3.40
C PRO A 164 -7.57 7.34 3.27
N MET A 165 -6.87 7.71 2.21
CA MET A 165 -5.54 7.20 1.88
C MET A 165 -4.47 8.31 1.89
N VAL A 166 -3.23 7.91 2.11
CA VAL A 166 -2.04 8.75 2.00
C VAL A 166 -1.44 8.60 0.62
N LEU A 167 -1.11 9.73 -0.01
CA LEU A 167 -0.36 9.76 -1.27
C LEU A 167 1.12 9.45 -1.02
N VAL A 168 1.66 8.50 -1.78
CA VAL A 168 3.06 8.09 -1.76
C VAL A 168 3.68 8.33 -3.13
N MET A 169 4.91 8.84 -3.12
CA MET A 169 5.75 9.02 -4.32
C MET A 169 7.12 8.41 -4.03
N SER A 170 7.63 7.57 -4.93
CA SER A 170 8.94 6.91 -4.81
C SER A 170 9.61 6.74 -6.17
N ILE A 171 10.92 6.45 -6.17
CA ILE A 171 11.75 6.10 -7.33
C ILE A 171 12.73 4.98 -6.97
#